data_AF-A0A8J6PAG8-F1
#
_entry.id   AF-A0A8J6PAG8-F1
#
_cell.length_a   1.000
_cell.length_b   1.000
_cell.length_c   1.000
_cell.angle_alpha   90.00
_cell.angle_beta   90.00
_cell.angle_gamma   90.00
#
_symmetry.space_group_name_H-M   'P 1'
#
loop_
_entity.id
_entity.type
_entity.pdbx_description
1 polymer ?
#
loop_
_entity_poly.entity_id
_entity_poly.type
_entity_poly.pdbx_seq_one_letter_code
_entity_poly.pdbx_strand_id
1 'polypeptide(L)'
;MLTDPLADALAEAEKLVRDAAHIRTDQDLYEGYRYLAGGILASVHAAWATDRDLPFFIQGTGPFMKMGLDNPDTLYWGTRIDDQHEYVVTGTRGSTVDLSFQVLSGNYTAANVPGSESAFDDRAFDIDDDGSYEVRFGPEPSAGRRNYFQLAPGSSQLVVREVYSDWDQRRGTIRIARTDTAGIAPAALTAEGVE
;
A
#
# COMPACT_ATOMS: atom_id res chain seq x y z
N MET A 1 -12.75 23.79 11.79
CA MET A 1 -13.11 22.47 12.33
C MET A 1 -12.07 21.45 11.89
N LEU A 2 -11.97 20.29 12.54
CA LEU A 2 -11.01 19.22 12.17
C LEU A 2 -11.10 18.85 10.68
N THR A 3 -12.29 18.97 10.10
CA THR A 3 -12.59 18.60 8.72
C THR A 3 -12.33 19.69 7.68
N ASP A 4 -12.01 20.92 8.09
CA ASP A 4 -11.83 22.03 7.15
C ASP A 4 -10.73 21.75 6.11
N PRO A 5 -9.54 21.22 6.48
CA PRO A 5 -8.50 20.92 5.50
C PRO A 5 -8.95 19.89 4.45
N LEU A 6 -9.76 18.91 4.85
CA LEU A 6 -10.33 17.94 3.93
C LEU A 6 -11.30 18.64 2.97
N ALA A 7 -12.22 19.46 3.49
CA ALA A 7 -13.19 20.19 2.65
C ALA A 7 -12.51 21.10 1.63
N ASP A 8 -11.45 21.81 2.04
CA ASP A 8 -10.66 22.66 1.16
C ASP A 8 -9.95 21.85 0.06
N ALA A 9 -9.33 20.73 0.43
CA ALA A 9 -8.67 19.84 -0.52
C ALA A 9 -9.65 19.21 -1.53
N LEU A 10 -10.87 18.88 -1.10
CA LEU A 10 -11.93 18.40 -2.00
C LEU A 10 -12.32 19.45 -3.04
N ALA A 11 -12.49 20.70 -2.62
CA ALA A 11 -12.83 21.80 -3.51
C ALA A 11 -11.69 22.14 -4.49
N GLU A 12 -10.43 22.02 -4.06
CA GLU A 12 -9.27 22.17 -4.94
C GLU A 12 -9.18 21.04 -5.97
N ALA A 13 -9.32 19.79 -5.53
CA ALA A 13 -9.27 18.62 -6.42
C ALA A 13 -10.38 18.64 -7.47
N GLU A 14 -11.60 19.09 -7.11
CA GLU A 14 -12.69 19.29 -8.08
C GLU A 14 -12.31 20.29 -9.18
N LYS A 15 -11.70 21.41 -8.82
CA LYS A 15 -11.23 22.42 -9.79
C LYS A 15 -10.16 21.85 -10.71
N LEU A 16 -9.21 21.09 -10.17
CA LEU A 16 -8.16 20.43 -10.97
C LEU A 16 -8.75 19.49 -12.03
N VAL A 17 -9.78 18.72 -11.66
CA VAL A 17 -10.48 17.85 -12.60
C VAL A 17 -11.24 18.69 -13.63
N ARG A 18 -12.06 19.65 -13.19
CA ARG A 18 -12.91 20.46 -14.06
C ARG A 18 -12.13 21.28 -15.09
N ASP A 19 -10.99 21.83 -14.69
CA ASP A 19 -10.17 22.73 -15.50
C ASP A 19 -9.06 21.99 -16.28
N ALA A 20 -9.07 20.66 -16.26
CA ALA A 20 -8.07 19.84 -16.93
C ALA A 20 -8.09 20.03 -18.46
N ALA A 21 -6.94 20.43 -19.02
CA ALA A 21 -6.79 20.74 -20.46
C ALA A 21 -7.07 19.56 -21.41
N HIS A 22 -7.16 18.33 -20.90
CA HIS A 22 -7.43 17.12 -21.66
C HIS A 22 -8.92 16.72 -21.69
N ILE A 23 -9.80 17.44 -20.99
CA ILE A 23 -11.26 17.28 -21.13
C ILE A 23 -11.69 17.84 -22.48
N ARG A 24 -12.30 17.00 -23.32
CA ARG A 24 -12.74 17.36 -24.68
C ARG A 24 -14.25 17.25 -24.82
N THR A 25 -14.89 16.47 -23.97
CA THR A 25 -16.33 16.18 -23.98
C THR A 25 -16.89 16.16 -22.57
N ASP A 26 -18.22 16.28 -22.44
CA ASP A 26 -18.90 16.11 -21.16
C ASP A 26 -18.65 14.74 -20.54
N GLN A 27 -18.48 13.70 -21.38
CA GLN A 27 -18.16 12.35 -20.92
C GLN A 27 -16.80 12.29 -20.21
N ASP A 28 -15.78 12.96 -20.75
CA ASP A 28 -14.46 13.02 -20.10
C ASP A 28 -14.56 13.67 -18.71
N LEU A 29 -15.38 14.73 -18.60
CA LEU A 29 -15.61 15.41 -17.32
C LEU A 29 -16.33 14.50 -16.32
N TYR A 30 -17.36 13.76 -16.77
CA TYR A 30 -18.09 12.82 -15.90
C TYR A 30 -17.21 11.66 -15.43
N GLU A 31 -16.35 11.13 -16.29
CA GLU A 31 -15.36 10.13 -15.92
C GLU A 31 -14.32 10.71 -14.95
N GLY A 32 -13.91 11.97 -15.15
CA GLY A 32 -13.08 12.72 -14.21
C GLY A 32 -13.71 12.86 -12.82
N TYR A 33 -15.01 13.19 -12.73
CA TYR A 33 -15.71 13.24 -11.45
C TYR A 33 -15.84 11.88 -10.79
N ARG A 34 -16.02 10.81 -11.57
CA ARG A 34 -15.98 9.44 -11.04
C ARG A 34 -14.60 9.08 -10.51
N TYR A 35 -13.54 9.49 -11.21
CA TYR A 35 -12.16 9.32 -10.76
C TYR A 35 -11.89 10.10 -9.47
N LEU A 36 -12.38 11.35 -9.37
CA LEU A 36 -12.32 12.16 -8.16
C LEU A 36 -12.98 11.44 -6.98
N ALA A 37 -14.20 10.92 -7.15
CA ALA A 37 -14.90 10.18 -6.11
C ALA A 37 -14.09 8.96 -5.61
N GLY A 38 -13.46 8.22 -6.53
CA GLY A 38 -12.57 7.11 -6.18
C GLY A 38 -11.31 7.57 -5.43
N GLY A 39 -10.72 8.70 -5.83
CA GLY A 39 -9.58 9.30 -5.14
C GLY A 39 -9.92 9.74 -3.71
N ILE A 40 -11.09 10.34 -3.50
CA ILE A 40 -11.59 10.71 -2.16
C ILE A 40 -11.69 9.47 -1.28
N LEU A 41 -12.30 8.39 -1.78
CA LEU A 41 -12.40 7.14 -1.05
C LEU A 41 -11.02 6.57 -0.70
N ALA A 42 -10.09 6.56 -1.66
CA ALA A 42 -8.73 6.09 -1.45
C ALA A 42 -7.99 6.90 -0.38
N SER A 43 -8.07 8.23 -0.42
CA SER A 43 -7.41 9.12 0.53
C SER A 43 -7.95 8.95 1.95
N VAL A 44 -9.28 8.91 2.14
CA VAL A 44 -9.87 8.72 3.47
C VAL A 44 -9.54 7.32 4.00
N HIS A 45 -9.62 6.30 3.15
CA HIS A 45 -9.29 4.92 3.54
C HIS A 45 -7.83 4.81 3.98
N ALA A 46 -6.88 5.36 3.20
CA ALA A 46 -5.46 5.31 3.52
C ALA A 46 -5.06 6.18 4.74
N ALA A 47 -5.84 7.23 5.06
CA ALA A 47 -5.60 8.06 6.22
C ALA A 47 -5.96 7.36 7.54
N TRP A 48 -7.00 6.53 7.55
CA TRP A 48 -7.52 5.91 8.79
C TRP A 48 -7.23 4.42 8.92
N ALA A 49 -7.17 3.68 7.81
CA ALA A 49 -6.97 2.23 7.84
C ALA A 49 -5.46 1.90 7.87
N THR A 50 -4.75 2.49 8.84
CA THR A 50 -3.34 2.22 9.07
C THR A 50 -3.05 2.23 10.56
N ASP A 51 -2.16 1.33 10.97
CA ASP A 51 -1.61 1.28 12.32
C ASP A 51 -0.13 0.86 12.18
N ARG A 52 0.79 1.61 12.79
CA ARG A 52 2.24 1.32 12.69
C ARG A 52 2.70 0.31 13.75
N ASP A 53 1.99 0.23 14.85
CA ASP A 53 2.27 -0.71 15.92
C ASP A 53 1.60 -2.06 15.63
N LEU A 54 0.40 -2.04 15.04
CA LEU A 54 -0.36 -3.24 14.68
C LEU A 54 -0.69 -3.26 13.18
N PRO A 55 0.31 -3.38 12.30
CA PRO A 55 0.12 -3.22 10.87
C PRO A 55 -0.79 -4.28 10.27
N PHE A 56 -1.53 -3.88 9.25
CA PHE A 56 -2.33 -4.76 8.42
C PHE A 56 -2.35 -4.22 6.99
N PHE A 57 -2.51 -5.13 6.03
CA PHE A 57 -2.60 -4.77 4.63
C PHE A 57 -3.99 -4.23 4.28
N ILE A 58 -4.03 -3.07 3.62
CA ILE A 58 -5.24 -2.52 3.00
C ILE A 58 -5.13 -2.56 1.49
N GLN A 59 -6.27 -2.64 0.81
CA GLN A 59 -6.32 -2.44 -0.64
C GLN A 59 -6.56 -0.96 -0.93
N GLY A 60 -5.50 -0.28 -1.39
CA GLY A 60 -5.53 1.14 -1.76
C GLY A 60 -5.97 1.39 -3.21
N THR A 61 -5.72 0.43 -4.11
CA THR A 61 -6.09 0.51 -5.52
C THR A 61 -6.99 -0.66 -5.89
N GLY A 62 -8.07 -0.38 -6.62
CA GLY A 62 -8.99 -1.40 -7.09
C GLY A 62 -10.15 -0.82 -7.91
N PRO A 63 -11.19 -1.62 -8.21
CA PRO A 63 -12.28 -1.23 -9.11
C PRO A 63 -13.00 0.09 -8.75
N PHE A 64 -12.97 0.48 -7.47
CA PHE A 64 -13.63 1.68 -6.93
C PHE A 64 -12.65 2.77 -6.48
N MET A 65 -11.34 2.51 -6.53
CA MET A 65 -10.26 3.40 -6.09
C MET A 65 -9.12 3.33 -7.12
N LYS A 66 -9.44 3.60 -8.38
CA LYS A 66 -8.45 3.54 -9.47
C LYS A 66 -7.44 4.67 -9.35
N MET A 67 -6.17 4.39 -9.59
CA MET A 67 -5.11 5.37 -9.51
C MET A 67 -4.04 5.11 -10.57
N GLY A 68 -3.73 6.14 -11.37
CA GLY A 68 -2.46 6.24 -12.10
C GLY A 68 -2.06 5.03 -12.97
N LEU A 69 -2.94 4.61 -13.91
CA LEU A 69 -2.73 3.44 -14.77
C LEU A 69 -2.66 2.13 -13.98
N ASP A 70 -3.69 1.88 -13.16
CA ASP A 70 -3.86 0.63 -12.44
C ASP A 70 -3.91 -0.56 -13.41
N ASN A 71 -3.18 -1.64 -13.09
CA ASN A 71 -3.25 -2.88 -13.83
C ASN A 71 -4.52 -3.62 -13.40
N PRO A 72 -5.49 -3.86 -14.32
CA PRO A 72 -6.74 -4.53 -13.97
C PRO A 72 -6.51 -5.93 -13.40
N ASP A 73 -5.42 -6.61 -13.80
CA ASP A 73 -5.09 -7.97 -13.38
C ASP A 73 -4.26 -8.04 -12.09
N THR A 74 -4.11 -6.92 -11.37
CA THR A 74 -3.31 -6.84 -10.15
C THR A 74 -4.17 -6.52 -8.93
N LEU A 75 -4.00 -7.32 -7.88
CA LEU A 75 -4.41 -6.96 -6.54
C LEU A 75 -3.29 -6.16 -5.88
N TYR A 76 -3.64 -4.97 -5.37
CA TYR A 76 -2.71 -4.07 -4.70
C TYR A 76 -2.97 -4.07 -3.21
N TRP A 77 -1.93 -4.25 -2.40
CA TRP A 77 -1.96 -4.01 -0.98
C TRP A 77 -0.88 -3.03 -0.56
N GLY A 78 -1.15 -2.33 0.53
CA GLY A 78 -0.19 -1.47 1.19
C GLY A 78 -0.36 -1.51 2.70
N THR A 79 0.72 -1.25 3.41
CA THR A 79 0.70 -0.95 4.85
C THR A 79 1.77 0.08 5.14
N ARG A 80 1.55 0.92 6.16
CA ARG A 80 2.63 1.75 6.70
C ARG A 80 3.58 0.87 7.52
N ILE A 81 4.85 1.21 7.43
CA ILE A 81 5.93 0.63 8.22
C ILE A 81 6.81 1.76 8.75
N ASP A 82 7.72 1.41 9.64
CA ASP A 82 8.72 2.27 10.25
C ASP A 82 10.07 1.56 10.17
N ASP A 83 11.07 2.24 9.63
CA ASP A 83 12.39 1.69 9.31
C ASP A 83 13.20 1.26 10.53
N GLN A 84 12.81 1.63 11.76
CA GLN A 84 13.49 1.24 13.00
C GLN A 84 13.01 -0.11 13.56
N HIS A 85 11.98 -0.71 12.96
CA HIS A 85 11.33 -1.91 13.49
C HIS A 85 11.42 -3.09 12.52
N GLU A 86 11.31 -4.30 13.06
CA GLU A 86 11.26 -5.52 12.26
C GLU A 86 9.83 -6.01 12.07
N TYR A 87 9.51 -6.41 10.85
CA TYR A 87 8.22 -6.93 10.43
C TYR A 87 8.40 -8.33 9.85
N VAL A 88 7.41 -9.19 10.11
CA VAL A 88 7.30 -10.51 9.51
C VAL A 88 6.06 -10.52 8.64
N VAL A 89 6.26 -10.79 7.35
CA VAL A 89 5.20 -11.05 6.39
C VAL A 89 5.09 -12.55 6.19
N THR A 90 3.90 -13.10 6.43
CA THR A 90 3.61 -14.52 6.26
C THR A 90 2.45 -14.73 5.31
N GLY A 91 2.42 -15.89 4.66
CA GLY A 91 1.38 -16.16 3.71
C GLY A 91 1.46 -17.53 3.07
N THR A 92 0.62 -17.70 2.05
CA THR A 92 0.67 -18.82 1.11
C THR A 92 0.73 -18.25 -0.30
N ARG A 93 1.60 -18.78 -1.16
CA ARG A 93 1.89 -18.17 -2.46
C ARG A 93 0.71 -18.19 -3.43
N GLY A 94 -0.15 -19.20 -3.37
CA GLY A 94 -1.22 -19.38 -4.36
C GLY A 94 -0.68 -19.90 -5.71
N SER A 95 -1.35 -19.55 -6.81
CA SER A 95 -0.98 -19.93 -8.17
C SER A 95 -1.01 -18.77 -9.18
N THR A 96 -1.05 -17.54 -8.67
CA THR A 96 -0.98 -16.29 -9.44
C THR A 96 0.40 -16.13 -10.08
N VAL A 97 0.50 -15.39 -11.18
CA VAL A 97 1.72 -15.36 -12.00
C VAL A 97 2.87 -14.60 -11.33
N ASP A 98 2.57 -13.63 -10.46
CA ASP A 98 3.58 -12.83 -9.76
C ASP A 98 3.08 -12.44 -8.36
N LEU A 99 3.99 -12.42 -7.40
CA LEU A 99 3.81 -11.79 -6.09
C LEU A 99 5.05 -10.94 -5.83
N SER A 100 4.89 -9.62 -5.83
CA SER A 100 5.97 -8.66 -5.67
C SER A 100 5.78 -7.72 -4.50
N PHE A 101 6.91 -7.35 -3.89
CA PHE A 101 7.04 -6.46 -2.75
C PHE A 101 7.84 -5.24 -3.17
N GLN A 102 7.45 -4.08 -2.67
CA GLN A 102 8.16 -2.83 -2.87
C GLN A 102 8.16 -2.01 -1.59
N VAL A 103 9.34 -1.59 -1.16
CA VAL A 103 9.52 -0.67 -0.05
C VAL A 103 9.66 0.75 -0.61
N LEU A 104 8.80 1.65 -0.13
CA LEU A 104 8.82 3.06 -0.51
C LEU A 104 9.26 3.95 0.65
N SER A 105 9.96 5.04 0.32
CA SER A 105 10.35 6.10 1.24
C SER A 105 9.54 7.38 0.98
N GLY A 106 8.90 7.87 2.04
CA GLY A 106 8.06 9.08 1.99
C GLY A 106 6.60 8.83 1.62
N ASN A 107 5.89 9.92 1.27
CA ASN A 107 4.49 9.92 0.86
C ASN A 107 4.33 10.59 -0.51
N TYR A 108 3.29 10.20 -1.24
CA TYR A 108 2.86 10.92 -2.43
C TYR A 108 2.37 12.31 -2.03
N THR A 109 2.91 13.34 -2.69
CA THR A 109 2.43 14.72 -2.60
C THR A 109 2.35 15.30 -4.00
N ALA A 110 1.78 16.50 -4.14
CA ALA A 110 1.77 17.22 -5.41
C ALA A 110 3.19 17.46 -5.99
N ALA A 111 4.21 17.50 -5.14
CA ALA A 111 5.59 17.80 -5.53
C ALA A 111 6.54 16.59 -5.45
N ASN A 112 6.09 15.46 -4.88
CA ASN A 112 6.97 14.33 -4.59
C ASN A 112 6.32 12.99 -4.90
N VAL A 113 7.06 12.17 -5.64
CA VAL A 113 6.81 10.73 -5.78
C VAL A 113 7.73 10.01 -4.80
N PRO A 114 7.24 9.08 -3.96
CA PRO A 114 8.07 8.32 -3.04
C PRO A 114 9.24 7.63 -3.74
N GLY A 115 10.39 7.59 -3.07
CA GLY A 115 11.55 6.83 -3.53
C GLY A 115 11.25 5.33 -3.44
N SER A 116 11.73 4.55 -4.40
CA SER A 116 11.69 3.09 -4.33
C SER A 116 13.00 2.59 -3.75
N GLU A 117 12.99 2.17 -2.49
CA GLU A 117 14.19 1.70 -1.78
C GLU A 117 14.56 0.27 -2.18
N SER A 118 13.55 -0.59 -2.33
CA SER A 118 13.73 -1.94 -2.86
C SER A 118 12.46 -2.42 -3.55
N ALA A 119 12.63 -3.27 -4.56
CA ALA A 119 11.54 -3.97 -5.24
C ALA A 119 12.02 -5.36 -5.66
N PHE A 120 11.22 -6.39 -5.37
CA PHE A 120 11.53 -7.78 -5.67
C PHE A 120 10.24 -8.60 -5.74
N ASP A 121 10.36 -9.85 -6.17
CA ASP A 121 9.26 -10.79 -6.28
C ASP A 121 9.55 -12.12 -5.57
N ASP A 122 8.63 -13.05 -5.72
CA ASP A 122 8.66 -14.39 -5.15
C ASP A 122 9.88 -15.24 -5.50
N ARG A 123 10.69 -14.84 -6.49
CA ARG A 123 11.96 -15.52 -6.81
C ARG A 123 13.07 -15.16 -5.81
N ALA A 124 12.90 -14.09 -5.05
CA ALA A 124 13.90 -13.57 -4.13
C ALA A 124 13.85 -14.21 -2.73
N PHE A 125 12.81 -14.97 -2.38
CA PHE A 125 12.66 -15.63 -1.09
C PHE A 125 12.27 -17.10 -1.23
N ASP A 126 12.44 -17.86 -0.16
CA ASP A 126 12.05 -19.26 -0.09
C ASP A 126 10.55 -19.41 0.18
N ILE A 127 9.94 -20.30 -0.58
CA ILE A 127 8.57 -20.78 -0.39
C ILE A 127 8.68 -22.27 -0.07
N ASP A 128 8.05 -22.69 1.03
CA ASP A 128 8.07 -24.07 1.49
C ASP A 128 7.26 -24.99 0.57
N ASP A 129 7.47 -26.30 0.67
CA ASP A 129 6.80 -27.32 -0.17
C ASP A 129 5.26 -27.29 -0.04
N ASP A 130 4.73 -26.82 1.09
CA ASP A 130 3.29 -26.63 1.32
C ASP A 130 2.74 -25.31 0.75
N GLY A 131 3.60 -24.52 0.12
CA GLY A 131 3.32 -23.22 -0.47
C GLY A 131 3.30 -22.06 0.53
N SER A 132 3.66 -22.28 1.80
CA SER A 132 3.79 -21.21 2.79
C SER A 132 5.10 -20.44 2.63
N TYR A 133 5.12 -19.20 3.10
CA TYR A 133 6.32 -18.38 3.11
C TYR A 133 6.37 -17.45 4.32
N GLU A 134 7.59 -17.11 4.73
CA GLU A 134 7.90 -16.06 5.71
C GLU A 134 8.98 -15.15 5.11
N VAL A 135 8.71 -13.84 5.09
CA VAL A 135 9.66 -12.81 4.67
C VAL A 135 9.79 -11.77 5.78
N ARG A 136 11.02 -11.39 6.11
CA ARG A 136 11.33 -10.40 7.15
C ARG A 136 11.81 -9.10 6.55
N PHE A 137 11.39 -8.00 7.14
CA PHE A 137 11.82 -6.65 6.79
C PHE A 137 12.30 -5.96 8.07
N GLY A 138 13.51 -5.40 8.09
CA GLY A 138 13.98 -4.67 9.27
C GLY A 138 15.24 -3.83 9.04
N PRO A 139 15.69 -3.07 10.04
CA PRO A 139 16.77 -2.08 9.90
C PRO A 139 18.14 -2.69 9.59
N GLU A 140 18.38 -3.93 10.03
CA GLU A 140 19.69 -4.56 9.96
C GLU A 140 20.05 -4.98 8.53
N PRO A 141 21.33 -4.97 8.14
CA PRO A 141 21.75 -5.53 6.86
C PRO A 141 21.30 -6.98 6.70
N SER A 142 20.90 -7.40 5.50
CA SER A 142 20.48 -8.78 5.25
C SER A 142 21.56 -9.81 5.62
N ALA A 143 22.84 -9.44 5.48
CA ALA A 143 23.99 -10.28 5.85
C ALA A 143 23.92 -11.69 5.23
N GLY A 144 23.38 -11.80 4.01
CA GLY A 144 23.21 -13.06 3.27
C GLY A 144 21.98 -13.88 3.66
N ARG A 145 21.13 -13.41 4.59
CA ARG A 145 19.83 -14.04 4.89
C ARG A 145 18.90 -13.89 3.69
N ARG A 146 18.47 -15.02 3.12
CA ARG A 146 17.67 -15.05 1.89
C ARG A 146 16.28 -14.39 2.04
N ASN A 147 15.57 -14.71 3.11
CA ASN A 147 14.22 -14.19 3.35
C ASN A 147 14.23 -12.89 4.19
N TYR A 148 15.34 -12.14 4.22
CA TYR A 148 15.44 -10.90 4.99
C TYR A 148 15.80 -9.73 4.08
N PHE A 149 14.97 -8.69 4.09
CA PHE A 149 15.14 -7.48 3.31
C PHE A 149 15.36 -6.29 4.23
N GLN A 150 16.44 -5.55 3.99
CA GLN A 150 16.76 -4.39 4.81
C GLN A 150 15.79 -3.24 4.49
N LEU A 151 15.26 -2.60 5.53
CA LEU A 151 14.58 -1.32 5.45
C LEU A 151 15.64 -0.21 5.47
N ALA A 152 15.74 0.53 4.37
CA ALA A 152 16.62 1.69 4.29
C ALA A 152 16.05 2.83 5.16
N PRO A 153 16.92 3.74 5.66
CA PRO A 153 16.47 4.93 6.37
C PRO A 153 15.42 5.72 5.58
N GLY A 154 14.29 6.05 6.21
CA GLY A 154 13.14 6.73 5.60
C GLY A 154 12.09 5.80 4.98
N SER A 155 12.27 4.47 5.04
CA SER A 155 11.25 3.51 4.61
C SER A 155 9.96 3.70 5.42
N SER A 156 8.84 3.90 4.73
CA SER A 156 7.57 4.28 5.34
C SER A 156 6.38 3.44 4.89
N GLN A 157 6.51 2.72 3.78
CA GLN A 157 5.42 1.92 3.21
C GLN A 157 5.95 0.61 2.62
N LEU A 158 5.22 -0.47 2.87
CA LEU A 158 5.37 -1.74 2.16
C LEU A 158 4.18 -1.92 1.22
N VAL A 159 4.45 -1.97 -0.08
CA VAL A 159 3.48 -2.20 -1.14
C VAL A 159 3.64 -3.62 -1.66
N VAL A 160 2.52 -4.30 -1.87
CA VAL A 160 2.46 -5.67 -2.40
C VAL A 160 1.57 -5.69 -3.63
N ARG A 161 2.01 -6.41 -4.65
CA ARG A 161 1.24 -6.65 -5.89
C ARG A 161 1.15 -8.15 -6.10
N GLU A 162 -0.06 -8.67 -6.26
CA GLU A 162 -0.30 -10.04 -6.72
C GLU A 162 -0.97 -9.99 -8.07
N VAL A 163 -0.31 -10.52 -9.09
CA VAL A 163 -0.72 -10.38 -10.48
C VAL A 163 -1.27 -11.69 -11.00
N TYR A 164 -2.42 -11.61 -11.67
CA TYR A 164 -3.06 -12.71 -12.35
C TYR A 164 -2.64 -12.68 -13.81
N SER A 165 -2.35 -13.85 -14.39
CA SER A 165 -2.35 -14.01 -15.85
C SER A 165 -3.66 -14.63 -16.33
N ASP A 166 -4.39 -15.27 -15.41
CA ASP A 166 -5.71 -15.87 -15.58
C ASP A 166 -6.47 -15.75 -14.26
N TRP A 167 -7.70 -15.25 -14.29
CA TRP A 167 -8.51 -15.00 -13.09
C TRP A 167 -9.00 -16.29 -12.40
N ASP A 168 -8.90 -17.45 -13.05
CA ASP A 168 -9.15 -18.76 -12.44
C ASP A 168 -7.99 -19.21 -11.52
N GLN A 169 -6.86 -18.49 -11.50
CA GLN A 169 -5.75 -18.75 -10.58
C GLN A 169 -6.18 -18.56 -9.12
N ARG A 170 -5.64 -19.40 -8.24
CA ARG A 170 -5.91 -19.32 -6.81
C ARG A 170 -5.05 -18.23 -6.18
N ARG A 171 -5.70 -17.23 -5.59
CA ARG A 171 -5.04 -16.23 -4.76
C ARG A 171 -4.26 -16.86 -3.60
N GLY A 172 -3.13 -16.26 -3.28
CA GLY A 172 -2.43 -16.49 -2.03
C GLY A 172 -3.15 -15.92 -0.80
N THR A 173 -2.47 -16.02 0.34
CA THR A 173 -2.78 -15.26 1.55
C THR A 173 -1.58 -14.44 1.97
N ILE A 174 -1.81 -13.30 2.59
CA ILE A 174 -0.74 -12.44 3.09
C ILE A 174 -1.17 -11.78 4.40
N ARG A 175 -0.24 -11.73 5.36
CA ARG A 175 -0.38 -11.08 6.66
C ARG A 175 0.94 -10.41 7.02
N ILE A 176 0.88 -9.37 7.82
CA ILE A 176 2.04 -8.70 8.39
C ILE A 176 1.86 -8.60 9.90
N ALA A 177 2.96 -8.71 10.63
CA ALA A 177 3.04 -8.37 12.04
C ALA A 177 4.37 -7.66 12.30
N ARG A 178 4.37 -6.69 13.22
CA ARG A 178 5.59 -6.10 13.76
C ARG A 178 6.05 -6.94 14.97
N THR A 179 7.33 -7.26 15.05
CA THR A 179 7.84 -8.34 15.92
C THR A 179 7.78 -8.05 17.42
N ASP A 180 7.87 -6.78 17.81
CA ASP A 180 7.88 -6.32 19.21
C ASP A 180 6.48 -6.00 19.75
N THR A 181 5.48 -5.88 18.89
CA THR A 181 4.08 -5.57 19.25
C THR A 181 3.10 -6.69 18.92
N ALA A 182 3.53 -7.75 18.23
CA ALA A 182 2.68 -8.88 17.89
C ALA A 182 2.02 -9.49 19.14
N GLY A 183 0.68 -9.56 19.13
CA GLY A 183 -0.11 -10.10 20.25
C GLY A 183 -0.37 -9.12 21.39
N ILE A 184 0.08 -7.87 21.29
CA ILE A 184 -0.22 -6.80 22.24
C ILE A 184 -1.51 -6.09 21.81
N ALA A 185 -2.37 -5.74 22.78
CA ALA A 185 -3.59 -4.97 22.51
C ALA A 185 -3.23 -3.51 22.15
N PRO A 186 -3.99 -2.86 21.22
CA PRO A 186 -3.78 -1.46 20.89
C PRO A 186 -3.87 -0.57 22.15
N ALA A 187 -3.03 0.45 22.20
CA ALA A 187 -3.13 1.47 23.24
C ALA A 187 -4.44 2.25 23.11
N ALA A 188 -4.87 2.89 24.20
CA ALA A 188 -6.00 3.80 24.15
C ALA A 188 -5.67 5.01 23.24
N LEU A 189 -6.64 5.44 22.43
CA LEU A 189 -6.49 6.60 21.56
C LEU A 189 -6.16 7.86 22.38
N THR A 190 -5.17 8.62 21.92
CA THR A 190 -4.82 9.93 22.42
C THR A 190 -5.28 11.00 21.42
N ALA A 191 -5.37 12.27 21.85
CA ALA A 191 -5.70 13.37 20.92
C ALA A 191 -4.67 13.44 19.76
N GLU A 192 -3.39 13.26 20.07
CA GLU A 192 -2.29 13.24 19.09
C GLU A 192 -2.34 12.02 18.16
N GLY A 193 -2.96 10.90 18.57
CA GLY A 193 -3.12 9.71 17.73
C GLY A 193 -4.33 9.74 16.79
N VAL A 194 -5.15 10.80 16.83
CA VAL A 194 -6.36 10.97 16.02
C VAL A 194 -6.29 12.23 15.13
N GLU A 195 -5.31 13.11 15.36
CA GLU A 195 -4.99 14.28 14.52
C GLU A 195 -4.03 13.92 13.36
#